data_AF-A0A853CR45-F1
#
_entry.id   AF-A0A853CR45-F1
#
_cell.length_a   1.000
_cell.length_b   1.000
_cell.length_c   1.000
_cell.angle_alpha   90.00
_cell.angle_beta   90.00
_cell.angle_gamma   90.00
#
_symmetry.space_group_name_H-M   'P 1'
#
loop_
_entity.id
_entity.type
_entity.pdbx_description
1 polymer ?
#
loop_
_entity_poly.entity_id
_entity_poly.type
_entity_poly.pdbx_seq_one_letter_code
_entity_poly.pdbx_strand_id
1 'polypeptide(L)' 'MVLAIADEFVVDDKRFRLYADDGWLLFREHPDCAECVGTISKTALGFLVTAWARPGPLIFEETLEEAVDRLVAIDGSHGR' A
#
# COMPACT_ATOMS: atom_id res chain seq x y z
N MET A 1 -0.33 13.33 -15.24
CA MET A 1 -0.03 11.96 -14.79
C MET A 1 -1.35 11.34 -14.36
N VAL A 2 -1.79 10.26 -15.01
CA VAL A 2 -3.04 9.57 -14.68
C VAL A 2 -2.64 8.25 -14.05
N LEU A 3 -2.92 8.08 -12.75
CA LEU A 3 -2.69 6.81 -12.06
C LEU A 3 -3.72 5.80 -12.54
N ALA A 4 -3.27 4.62 -12.98
CA ALA A 4 -4.17 3.54 -13.36
C ALA A 4 -4.49 2.70 -12.13
N ILE A 5 -5.77 2.40 -11.90
CA ILE A 5 -6.16 1.44 -10.85
C ILE A 5 -5.67 0.06 -11.28
N ALA A 6 -4.79 -0.52 -10.48
CA ALA A 6 -4.28 -1.87 -10.65
C ALA A 6 -5.20 -2.89 -9.97
N ASP A 7 -5.71 -2.55 -8.79
CA ASP A 7 -6.60 -3.42 -8.00
C ASP A 7 -7.46 -2.64 -6.99
N GLU A 8 -8.58 -3.22 -6.57
CA GLU A 8 -9.46 -2.70 -5.50
C GLU A 8 -9.98 -3.87 -4.64
N PHE A 9 -9.85 -3.76 -3.32
CA PHE A 9 -10.26 -4.82 -2.39
C PHE A 9 -10.69 -4.25 -1.02
N VAL A 10 -11.27 -5.10 -0.17
CA VAL A 10 -11.78 -4.72 1.17
C VAL A 10 -11.18 -5.64 2.23
N VAL A 11 -10.62 -5.05 3.30
CA VAL A 11 -10.07 -5.76 4.47
C VAL A 11 -10.58 -5.06 5.73
N ASP A 12 -11.14 -5.82 6.68
CA ASP A 12 -11.68 -5.30 7.94
C ASP A 12 -12.61 -4.08 7.77
N ASP A 13 -13.57 -4.17 6.85
CA ASP A 13 -14.51 -3.10 6.46
C ASP A 13 -13.86 -1.82 5.89
N LYS A 14 -12.54 -1.83 5.64
CA LYS A 14 -11.81 -0.75 4.98
C LYS A 14 -11.61 -1.10 3.51
N ARG A 15 -11.95 -0.18 2.61
CA ARG A 15 -11.68 -0.32 1.17
C ARG A 15 -10.29 0.20 0.85
N PHE A 16 -9.56 -0.56 0.06
CA PHE A 16 -8.22 -0.21 -0.42
C PHE A 16 -8.20 -0.20 -1.94
N ARG A 17 -7.41 0.73 -2.50
CA ARG A 17 -7.12 0.81 -3.93
C ARG A 17 -5.62 0.84 -4.15
N LEU A 18 -5.18 -0.06 -5.02
CA LEU A 18 -3.81 -0.11 -5.51
C LEU A 18 -3.74 0.59 -6.85
N TYR A 19 -2.89 1.61 -6.96
CA TYR A 19 -2.65 2.33 -8.19
C TYR A 19 -1.27 1.98 -8.74
N ALA A 20 -1.19 1.71 -10.05
CA ALA A 20 0.07 1.50 -10.76
C ALA A 20 0.59 2.81 -11.36
N ASP A 21 1.91 3.00 -11.23
CA ASP A 21 2.73 4.06 -11.80
C ASP A 21 4.14 3.48 -12.12
N ASP A 22 5.24 4.21 -11.93
CA ASP A 22 6.61 3.65 -11.91
C ASP A 22 6.84 2.68 -10.71
N GLY A 23 5.83 2.53 -9.85
CA GLY A 23 5.70 1.54 -8.78
C GLY A 23 4.21 1.32 -8.47
N TRP A 24 3.88 1.08 -7.20
CA TRP A 24 2.50 1.03 -6.74
C TRP A 24 2.27 1.95 -5.55
N LEU A 25 1.10 2.56 -5.50
CA LEU A 25 0.61 3.37 -4.39
C LEU A 25 -0.62 2.68 -3.80
N LEU A 26 -0.64 2.48 -2.49
CA LEU A 26 -1.80 1.93 -1.81
C LEU A 26 -2.54 3.05 -1.07
N PHE A 27 -3.83 3.19 -1.39
CA PHE A 27 -4.73 4.13 -0.73
C PHE A 27 -5.80 3.38 0.06
N ARG A 28 -6.13 3.90 1.24
CA ARG A 28 -7.33 3.54 1.99
C ARG A 28 -8.43 4.56 1.68
N GLU A 29 -9.56 4.09 1.20
CA GLU A 29 -10.70 4.93 0.83
C GLU A 29 -11.59 5.17 2.05
N HIS A 30 -11.91 6.44 2.29
CA HIS A 30 -12.89 6.91 3.27
C HIS A 30 -14.11 7.50 2.53
N PRO A 31 -15.25 7.72 3.20
CA PRO A 31 -16.44 8.30 2.55
C PRO A 31 -16.18 9.64 1.86
N ASP A 32 -15.30 10.47 2.46
CA ASP A 32 -15.08 11.85 2.04
C ASP A 32 -13.67 12.10 1.47
N CYS A 33 -12.75 11.16 1.60
CA CYS A 33 -11.35 11.30 1.16
C CYS A 33 -10.67 9.94 0.95
N ALA A 34 -9.44 9.94 0.44
CA ALA A 34 -8.58 8.77 0.42
C ALA A 34 -7.25 9.11 1.09
N GLU A 35 -6.73 8.18 1.88
CA GLU A 35 -5.45 8.32 2.58
C GLU A 35 -4.41 7.41 1.93
N CYS A 36 -3.26 7.98 1.54
CA CYS A 36 -2.15 7.18 1.01
C CYS A 36 -1.45 6.46 2.17
N VAL A 37 -1.55 5.13 2.20
CA VAL A 37 -0.94 4.27 3.21
C VAL A 37 0.55 4.11 2.95
N GLY A 38 0.91 3.93 1.68
CA GLY A 38 2.27 3.56 1.32
C GLY A 38 2.56 3.49 -0.17
N THR A 39 3.84 3.25 -0.48
CA THR A 39 4.33 2.88 -1.81
C THR A 39 4.99 1.52 -1.78
N ILE A 40 4.90 0.85 -2.92
CA ILE A 40 5.62 -0.37 -3.23
C ILE A 40 6.46 -0.09 -4.47
N SER A 41 7.76 -0.31 -4.41
CA SER A 41 8.66 -0.15 -5.56
C SER A 41 9.26 -1.50 -5.95
N LYS A 42 9.31 -1.82 -7.24
CA LYS A 42 10.02 -3.02 -7.69
C LYS A 42 11.53 -2.79 -7.63
N THR A 43 12.25 -3.76 -7.08
CA THR A 43 13.72 -3.74 -6.96
C THR A 43 14.31 -5.02 -7.55
N ALA A 44 15.64 -5.11 -7.63
CA ALA A 44 16.33 -6.32 -8.05
C ALA A 44 16.14 -7.50 -7.09
N LEU A 45 15.74 -7.25 -5.84
CA LEU A 45 15.60 -8.24 -4.78
C LEU A 45 14.13 -8.61 -4.48
N GLY A 46 13.16 -7.99 -5.16
CA GLY A 46 11.73 -8.13 -4.86
C GLY A 46 11.04 -6.78 -4.81
N PHE A 47 10.17 -6.58 -3.83
CA PHE A 47 9.33 -5.40 -3.67
C PHE A 47 9.70 -4.65 -2.39
N LEU A 48 9.96 -3.36 -2.54
CA LEU A 48 10.29 -2.45 -1.46
C LEU A 48 9.03 -1.74 -0.99
N VAL A 49 8.64 -2.00 0.25
CA VAL A 49 7.49 -1.39 0.91
C VAL A 49 7.93 -0.21 1.75
N THR A 50 7.29 0.93 1.53
CA THR A 50 7.44 2.15 2.35
C THR A 50 6.07 2.54 2.89
N ALA A 51 5.91 2.60 4.20
CA ALA A 51 4.67 3.02 4.85
C ALA A 51 4.78 4.46 5.37
N TRP A 52 3.76 5.29 5.15
CA TRP A 52 3.81 6.71 5.53
C TRP A 52 3.52 6.92 7.02
N ALA A 53 2.66 6.08 7.59
CA ALA A 53 2.32 6.10 9.02
C ALA A 53 3.51 5.78 9.95
N ARG A 54 4.61 5.24 9.41
CA ARG A 54 5.84 4.96 10.16
C ARG A 54 7.05 5.37 9.33
N PRO A 55 7.72 6.49 9.66
CA PRO A 55 9.00 6.81 9.02
C PRO A 55 10.06 5.77 9.45
N GLY A 56 10.21 4.71 8.65
CA GLY A 56 11.18 3.61 8.80
C GLY A 56 10.54 2.21 8.89
N PRO A 57 11.35 1.13 8.98
CA PRO A 57 12.35 0.70 8.00
C PRO A 57 11.71 0.26 6.66
N LEU A 58 12.50 0.28 5.59
CA LEU A 58 12.19 -0.32 4.30
C LEU A 58 11.94 -1.82 4.48
N ILE A 59 10.73 -2.30 4.18
CA ILE A 59 10.39 -3.72 4.27
C ILE A 59 10.52 -4.32 2.87
N PHE A 60 11.20 -5.44 2.75
CA PHE A 60 11.36 -6.15 1.49
C PHE A 60 10.45 -7.38 1.51
N GLU A 61 9.68 -7.54 0.44
CA GLU A 61 8.82 -8.70 0.21
C GLU A 61 9.15 -9.32 -1.15
N GLU A 62 8.91 -10.62 -1.32
CA GLU A 62 9.27 -11.33 -2.55
C GLU A 62 8.24 -11.10 -3.66
N THR A 63 6.98 -10.85 -3.26
CA THR A 63 5.84 -10.65 -4.17
C THR A 63 5.10 -9.33 -3.93
N LEU A 64 4.32 -8.90 -4.93
CA LEU A 64 3.46 -7.72 -4.81
C LEU A 64 2.33 -7.95 -3.80
N GLU A 65 1.79 -9.17 -3.75
CA GLU A 65 0.73 -9.55 -2.81
C GLU A 65 1.20 -9.41 -1.35
N GLU A 66 2.35 -9.98 -1.02
CA GLU A 66 2.97 -9.83 0.30
C GLU A 66 3.27 -8.36 0.64
N ALA A 67 3.72 -7.58 -0.34
CA ALA A 67 3.99 -6.16 -0.18
C ALA A 67 2.72 -5.35 0.15
N VAL A 68 1.60 -5.68 -0.50
CA VAL A 68 0.29 -5.09 -0.22
C VAL A 68 -0.21 -5.50 1.16
N ASP A 69 -0.17 -6.79 1.48
CA ASP A 69 -0.58 -7.32 2.79
C ASP A 69 0.20 -6.67 3.92
N ARG A 70 1.51 -6.44 3.72
CA ARG A 70 2.34 -5.75 4.70
C ARG A 70 1.87 -4.32 4.95
N LEU A 71 1.54 -3.56 3.90
CA LEU A 71 1.01 -2.19 4.07
C LEU A 71 -0.33 -2.18 4.79
N VAL A 72 -1.24 -3.09 4.44
CA VAL A 72 -2.55 -3.23 5.10
C VAL A 72 -2.37 -3.56 6.58
N ALA A 73 -1.45 -4.48 6.92
CA ALA A 73 -1.14 -4.84 8.30
C ALA A 73 -0.56 -3.66 9.11
N ILE A 74 0.28 -2.82 8.48
CA ILE A 74 0.85 -1.62 9.11
C ILE A 74 -0.25 -0.58 9.37
N ASP A 75 -1.15 -0.34 8.41
CA ASP A 75 -2.31 0.55 8.58
C ASP A 75 -3.21 0.07 9.74
N GLY A 76 -3.54 -1.22 9.77
CA GLY A 76 -4.37 -1.83 10.82
C GLY A 76 -3.76 -1.71 12.22
N SER A 77 -2.43 -1.74 12.32
CA SER A 77 -1.68 -1.64 13.58
C SER A 77 -1.63 -0.22 14.17
N HIS A 78 -2.06 0.82 13.44
CA HIS A 78 -2.05 2.22 13.88
C HIS A 78 -3.41 2.71 14.41
N GLY A 79 -4.45 1.86 14.39
CA GLY A 79 -5.82 2.21 14.76
C GLY A 79 -6.28 1.85 16.17
N ARG A 80 -5.38 1.69 17.16
CA ARG A 80 -5.74 1.45 18.58
C ARG A 80 -5.14 2.49 19.51
#